data_AF-A0A5N6IYQ9-F1
#
_entry.id   AF-A0A5N6IYQ9-F1
#
_cell.length_a   1.000
_cell.length_b   1.000
_cell.length_c   1.000
_cell.angle_alpha   90.00
_cell.angle_beta   90.00
_cell.angle_gamma   90.00
#
_symmetry.space_group_name_H-M   'P 1'
#
loop_
_entity.id
_entity.type
_entity.pdbx_description
1 polymer ?
#
loop_
_entity_poly.entity_id
_entity_poly.type
_entity_poly.pdbx_seq_one_letter_code
_entity_poly.pdbx_strand_id
1 'polypeptide(L)'
;MVSNIFTWFLYVANQVSDLSIQPIQPQARLRPGNQQVVAPPPSTTEAFDTGPPIIQTPTTEPSITPSPTSPPPAEATDEFWDDIITGVYGIPPLLKVHDRAGNIKWSWGRDDVTQELPPYIRHCLYSDANDATEVKWIKNGTAIAAIYSDLVLMINHTPDNPETDKLITFAVCRQNEFLWNAHTLEPLPGDRVAVGTTGSNAWDGILVYNSSVDNPLVDEPLILQNITGLRAIHGMIWDEQEQMLWAAGTDAAADGSDPIPAYGTIQGYPYNATTGELEDTDEFMYRLPEAWDQETEWGPGYPWWCGPHDLVPIPNDRKFLMSQDRGLHAFDLNTREFFLDSKGVIDTYMRGFEVTTNDRKGFNRAGEYLELPESDLKGFSMAPDGSFVYVQSLWRLLRGNHTNLVVDGVRQQINLGDEIYRSRWFADIPGWPKPAA
;
A
#
# COMPACT_ATOMS: atom_id res chain seq x y z
N MET A 1 -8.04 5.82 66.72
CA MET A 1 -8.95 5.05 65.85
C MET A 1 -9.57 6.05 64.87
N VAL A 2 -8.86 6.66 63.93
CA VAL A 2 -8.31 6.15 62.65
C VAL A 2 -9.29 5.28 61.87
N SER A 3 -9.76 5.86 60.76
CA SER A 3 -10.41 5.27 59.58
C SER A 3 -11.86 5.72 59.38
N ASN A 4 -12.04 6.91 58.77
CA ASN A 4 -13.21 7.29 57.95
C ASN A 4 -13.11 8.72 57.35
N ILE A 5 -11.93 9.13 56.86
CA ILE A 5 -11.76 10.43 56.15
C ILE A 5 -10.77 10.27 54.98
N PHE A 6 -11.01 9.30 54.07
CA PHE A 6 -10.20 9.19 52.84
C PHE A 6 -11.00 8.78 51.59
N THR A 7 -12.32 8.92 51.61
CA THR A 7 -13.19 8.52 50.48
C THR A 7 -13.94 9.68 49.82
N TRP A 8 -13.63 10.93 50.20
CA TRP A 8 -14.32 12.13 49.68
C TRP A 8 -13.37 13.22 49.14
N PHE A 9 -12.06 12.93 49.00
CA PHE A 9 -11.08 13.88 48.45
C PHE A 9 -10.57 13.54 47.04
N LEU A 10 -11.00 12.42 46.44
CA LEU A 10 -10.63 12.06 45.06
C LEU A 10 -11.75 12.31 44.04
N TYR A 11 -12.88 12.90 44.47
CA TYR A 11 -14.03 13.20 43.60
C TYR A 11 -14.29 14.69 43.37
N VAL A 12 -13.46 15.60 43.90
CA VAL A 12 -13.63 17.06 43.75
C VAL A 12 -12.38 17.77 43.18
N ALA A 13 -11.29 17.04 42.92
CA ALA A 13 -10.07 17.59 42.30
C ALA A 13 -9.91 17.20 40.81
N ASN A 14 -11.01 16.84 40.11
CA ASN A 14 -10.97 16.47 38.69
C ASN A 14 -12.10 17.12 37.88
N GLN A 15 -12.49 18.34 38.25
CA GLN A 15 -13.47 19.15 37.51
C GLN A 15 -12.89 20.45 36.91
N VAL A 16 -11.58 20.47 36.62
CA VAL A 16 -11.00 21.52 35.77
C VAL A 16 -9.92 20.90 34.88
N SER A 17 -10.35 20.10 33.91
CA SER A 17 -9.54 19.76 32.74
C SER A 17 -10.49 19.56 31.58
N ASP A 18 -10.35 20.42 30.59
CA ASP A 18 -11.04 20.43 29.31
C ASP A 18 -11.36 19.01 28.78
N LEU A 19 -12.65 18.69 28.65
CA LEU A 19 -13.15 17.55 27.87
C LEU A 19 -13.17 17.92 26.38
N SER A 20 -12.00 18.25 25.85
CA SER A 20 -11.73 18.43 24.43
C SER A 20 -10.38 17.81 24.07
N ILE A 21 -10.15 16.57 24.51
CA ILE A 21 -9.01 15.79 24.05
C ILE A 21 -9.33 15.29 22.65
N GLN A 22 -8.92 16.08 21.65
CA GLN A 22 -8.73 15.62 20.28
C GLN A 22 -7.86 14.35 20.29
N PRO A 23 -8.13 13.35 19.44
CA PRO A 23 -7.30 12.16 19.34
C PRO A 23 -5.83 12.55 19.13
N ILE A 24 -4.94 11.89 19.86
CA ILE A 24 -3.49 12.13 19.78
C ILE A 24 -3.04 11.85 18.35
N GLN A 25 -2.71 12.93 17.62
CA GLN A 25 -2.14 12.82 16.28
C GLN A 25 -0.71 12.26 16.38
N PRO A 26 -0.38 11.17 15.68
CA PRO A 26 0.97 10.58 15.65
C PRO A 26 2.08 11.55 15.19
N GLN A 27 1.71 12.68 14.58
CA GLN A 27 2.62 13.67 13.98
C GLN A 27 3.43 14.51 14.99
N ALA A 28 3.15 14.45 16.29
CA ALA A 28 3.89 15.24 17.29
C ALA A 28 5.36 14.80 17.47
N ARG A 29 5.76 13.59 17.00
CA ARG A 29 7.12 13.06 17.13
C ARG A 29 8.09 13.50 16.03
N LEU A 30 7.61 14.13 14.95
CA LEU A 30 8.44 14.54 13.81
C LEU A 30 9.08 15.94 13.98
N ARG A 31 8.97 16.55 15.16
CA ARG A 31 9.58 17.87 15.41
C ARG A 31 11.11 17.74 15.52
N PRO A 32 11.91 18.59 14.84
CA PRO A 32 13.38 18.50 14.78
C PRO A 32 14.15 18.60 16.11
N GLY A 33 13.48 18.75 17.25
CA GLY A 33 14.10 18.90 18.57
C GLY A 33 14.38 17.59 19.33
N ASN A 34 13.91 16.43 18.83
CA ASN A 34 13.88 15.19 19.61
C ASN A 34 14.70 14.00 19.03
N GLN A 35 15.55 14.21 18.03
CA GLN A 35 16.41 13.14 17.49
C GLN A 35 17.77 13.10 18.23
N GLN A 36 18.04 12.01 18.96
CA GLN A 36 19.38 11.71 19.48
C GLN A 36 20.26 11.08 18.39
N VAL A 37 21.45 11.64 18.20
CA VAL A 37 22.47 11.15 17.27
C VAL A 37 23.19 9.94 17.90
N VAL A 38 23.17 8.79 17.23
CA VAL A 38 23.94 7.60 17.63
C VAL A 38 25.03 7.33 16.58
N ALA A 39 26.28 7.24 17.03
CA ALA A 39 27.45 6.99 16.19
C ALA A 39 27.64 5.48 15.87
N PRO A 40 28.21 5.12 14.71
CA PRO A 40 28.36 3.72 14.29
C PRO A 40 29.61 3.02 14.90
N PRO A 41 29.56 1.70 15.13
CA PRO A 41 30.72 0.90 15.55
C PRO A 41 31.54 0.36 14.35
N PRO A 42 32.79 -0.10 14.58
CA PRO A 42 33.78 -0.36 13.53
C PRO A 42 33.69 -1.76 12.89
N SER A 43 34.20 -1.84 11.66
CA SER A 43 34.20 -2.99 10.76
C SER A 43 35.25 -4.06 11.09
N THR A 44 34.91 -5.33 10.85
CA THR A 44 35.86 -6.45 10.77
C THR A 44 35.67 -7.18 9.45
N THR A 45 36.78 -7.50 8.81
CA THR A 45 36.91 -8.14 7.49
C THR A 45 37.51 -9.52 7.71
N GLU A 46 36.88 -10.57 7.20
CA GLU A 46 37.53 -11.88 7.04
C GLU A 46 37.27 -12.45 5.63
N ALA A 47 38.30 -13.11 5.11
CA ALA A 47 38.46 -13.54 3.73
C ALA A 47 37.95 -14.98 3.52
N PHE A 48 37.35 -15.23 2.35
CA PHE A 48 36.90 -16.55 1.91
C PHE A 48 38.01 -17.33 1.19
N ASP A 49 38.15 -18.60 1.58
CA ASP A 49 39.06 -19.60 1.00
C ASP A 49 38.33 -20.40 -0.09
N THR A 50 38.94 -20.54 -1.27
CA THR A 50 38.34 -21.16 -2.46
C THR A 50 38.82 -22.60 -2.66
N GLY A 51 37.89 -23.56 -2.53
CA GLY A 51 38.12 -24.97 -2.87
C GLY A 51 38.12 -25.27 -4.39
N PRO A 52 38.71 -26.40 -4.83
CA PRO A 52 39.02 -26.69 -6.24
C PRO A 52 37.83 -27.29 -7.04
N PRO A 53 37.89 -27.26 -8.39
CA PRO A 53 36.74 -27.45 -9.27
C PRO A 53 36.39 -28.92 -9.54
N ILE A 54 35.10 -29.20 -9.71
CA ILE A 54 34.55 -30.51 -10.11
C ILE A 54 34.31 -30.52 -11.63
N ILE A 55 34.87 -31.51 -12.31
CA ILE A 55 34.74 -31.78 -13.75
C ILE A 55 33.41 -32.53 -13.98
N GLN A 56 32.53 -31.98 -14.83
CA GLN A 56 31.34 -32.67 -15.33
C GLN A 56 31.60 -33.28 -16.72
N THR A 57 31.12 -34.51 -16.94
CA THR A 57 31.16 -35.21 -18.23
C THR A 57 29.72 -35.42 -18.71
N PRO A 58 29.38 -35.13 -19.99
CA PRO A 58 28.01 -35.18 -20.47
C PRO A 58 27.62 -36.59 -20.93
N THR A 59 26.39 -37.03 -20.61
CA THR A 59 25.77 -38.21 -21.23
C THR A 59 24.44 -37.81 -21.86
N THR A 60 24.40 -37.91 -23.18
CA THR A 60 23.23 -37.76 -24.06
C THR A 60 22.38 -39.02 -24.05
N GLU A 61 21.06 -38.88 -23.91
CA GLU A 61 20.08 -39.78 -24.53
C GLU A 61 18.81 -39.00 -24.94
N PRO A 62 18.15 -39.35 -26.06
CA PRO A 62 17.05 -38.57 -26.65
C PRO A 62 15.70 -39.06 -26.15
N SER A 63 14.75 -38.14 -25.93
CA SER A 63 13.34 -38.49 -25.73
C SER A 63 12.42 -37.59 -26.56
N ILE A 64 11.33 -38.20 -26.99
CA ILE A 64 10.53 -37.92 -28.17
C ILE A 64 9.26 -37.16 -27.72
N THR A 65 8.92 -36.08 -28.43
CA THR A 65 7.83 -35.13 -28.17
C THR A 65 6.43 -35.78 -28.15
N PRO A 66 5.45 -35.14 -27.50
CA PRO A 66 4.39 -34.54 -28.31
C PRO A 66 4.10 -33.08 -27.95
N SER A 67 3.96 -32.25 -28.99
CA SER A 67 3.72 -30.81 -28.92
C SER A 67 2.33 -30.48 -28.35
N PRO A 68 2.20 -29.59 -27.37
CA PRO A 68 0.99 -28.80 -27.19
C PRO A 68 1.08 -27.56 -28.09
N THR A 69 0.07 -27.36 -28.92
CA THR A 69 -0.10 -26.19 -29.77
C THR A 69 -0.15 -24.94 -28.89
N SER A 70 0.93 -24.17 -28.88
CA SER A 70 0.98 -22.86 -28.21
C SER A 70 -0.02 -21.93 -28.90
N PRO A 71 -0.83 -21.15 -28.15
CA PRO A 71 -1.53 -20.02 -28.74
C PRO A 71 -0.50 -19.05 -29.34
N PRO A 72 -0.89 -18.20 -30.31
CA PRO A 72 0.04 -17.24 -30.92
C PRO A 72 0.68 -16.40 -29.80
N PRO A 73 1.99 -16.11 -29.87
CA PRO A 73 2.58 -15.20 -28.91
C PRO A 73 1.81 -13.89 -28.94
N ALA A 74 1.44 -13.38 -27.76
CA ALA A 74 0.98 -12.01 -27.63
C ALA A 74 2.01 -11.10 -28.32
N GLU A 75 1.54 -10.15 -29.12
CA GLU A 75 2.41 -9.17 -29.75
C GLU A 75 3.32 -8.55 -28.68
N ALA A 76 4.63 -8.59 -28.92
CA ALA A 76 5.60 -7.91 -28.08
C ALA A 76 5.37 -6.40 -28.24
N THR A 77 4.70 -5.77 -27.27
CA THR A 77 4.76 -4.32 -27.13
C THR A 77 5.99 -3.98 -26.30
N ASP A 78 7.15 -4.04 -26.95
CA ASP A 78 8.38 -3.40 -26.48
C ASP A 78 8.13 -1.88 -26.41
N GLU A 79 7.69 -1.36 -25.24
CA GLU A 79 7.77 0.04 -24.76
C GLU A 79 6.60 0.38 -23.82
N PHE A 80 6.53 -0.11 -22.57
CA PHE A 80 5.60 0.46 -21.57
C PHE A 80 6.08 0.41 -20.10
N TRP A 81 7.30 -0.05 -19.80
CA TRP A 81 7.76 -0.25 -18.41
C TRP A 81 8.99 0.58 -18.03
N ASP A 82 9.09 1.79 -18.56
CA ASP A 82 10.19 2.70 -18.23
C ASP A 82 9.84 3.75 -17.18
N ASP A 83 8.54 4.00 -16.99
CA ASP A 83 8.05 5.05 -16.12
C ASP A 83 7.49 4.50 -14.81
N ILE A 84 7.74 5.25 -13.75
CA ILE A 84 7.37 4.94 -12.37
C ILE A 84 6.60 6.13 -11.84
N ILE A 85 5.44 5.88 -11.25
CA ILE A 85 4.68 6.87 -10.50
C ILE A 85 5.02 6.76 -9.01
N THR A 86 5.32 7.90 -8.38
CA THR A 86 5.68 7.99 -6.96
C THR A 86 4.91 9.10 -6.27
N GLY A 87 4.34 8.79 -5.11
CA GLY A 87 3.78 9.76 -4.17
C GLY A 87 4.83 10.15 -3.14
N VAL A 88 5.21 11.44 -3.13
CA VAL A 88 6.17 12.01 -2.18
C VAL A 88 5.41 12.79 -1.12
N TYR A 89 5.60 12.40 0.14
CA TYR A 89 5.03 13.09 1.28
C TYR A 89 5.74 14.43 1.50
N GLY A 90 4.98 15.43 1.94
CA GLY A 90 5.48 16.79 2.14
C GLY A 90 4.34 17.75 2.39
N ILE A 91 4.62 19.00 2.75
CA ILE A 91 3.59 20.05 2.87
C ILE A 91 3.94 21.17 1.87
N PRO A 92 3.34 21.22 0.67
CA PRO A 92 2.40 20.22 0.13
C PRO A 92 3.08 18.92 -0.33
N PRO A 93 2.32 17.82 -0.50
CA PRO A 93 2.84 16.59 -1.12
C PRO A 93 3.13 16.80 -2.61
N LEU A 94 3.78 15.83 -3.25
CA LEU A 94 4.09 15.86 -4.69
C LEU A 94 3.83 14.49 -5.32
N LEU A 95 3.16 14.47 -6.46
CA LEU A 95 3.07 13.29 -7.32
C LEU A 95 4.03 13.47 -8.48
N LYS A 96 4.76 12.43 -8.86
CA LYS A 96 5.67 12.47 -10.01
C LYS A 96 5.66 11.17 -10.81
N VAL A 97 5.73 11.31 -12.13
CA VAL A 97 6.08 10.25 -13.07
C VAL A 97 7.52 10.49 -13.52
N HIS A 98 8.37 9.50 -13.36
CA HIS A 98 9.79 9.59 -13.67
C HIS A 98 10.30 8.29 -14.28
N ASP A 99 11.43 8.37 -14.99
CA ASP A 99 12.06 7.18 -15.57
C ASP A 99 12.75 6.31 -14.50
N ARG A 100 13.31 5.18 -14.94
CA ARG A 100 14.14 4.25 -14.15
C ARG A 100 15.40 4.90 -13.53
N ALA A 101 15.85 6.06 -14.00
CA ALA A 101 16.98 6.81 -13.43
C ALA A 101 16.53 7.90 -12.44
N GLY A 102 15.22 8.09 -12.25
CA GLY A 102 14.65 9.13 -11.39
C GLY A 102 14.51 10.49 -12.06
N ASN A 103 14.68 10.59 -13.39
CA ASN A 103 14.44 11.84 -14.10
C ASN A 103 12.93 12.07 -14.23
N ILE A 104 12.46 13.18 -13.68
CA ILE A 104 11.03 13.54 -13.68
C ILE A 104 10.61 13.90 -15.11
N LYS A 105 9.57 13.22 -15.61
CA LYS A 105 8.92 13.48 -16.90
C LYS A 105 7.63 14.28 -16.73
N TRP A 106 6.92 14.04 -15.64
CA TRP A 106 5.69 14.74 -15.29
C TRP A 106 5.58 14.84 -13.77
N SER A 107 4.97 15.92 -13.29
CA SER A 107 4.70 16.11 -11.87
C SER A 107 3.38 16.82 -11.66
N TRP A 108 2.76 16.57 -10.50
CA TRP A 108 1.54 17.23 -10.08
C TRP A 108 1.60 17.58 -8.61
N GLY A 109 1.32 18.84 -8.32
CA GLY A 109 1.07 19.34 -6.98
C GLY A 109 -0.08 20.35 -7.00
N ARG A 110 -0.51 20.78 -5.81
CA ARG A 110 -1.67 21.68 -5.67
C ARG A 110 -1.55 23.00 -6.45
N ASP A 111 -0.32 23.47 -6.71
CA ASP A 111 -0.07 24.70 -7.45
C ASP A 111 -0.29 24.55 -8.97
N ASP A 112 -0.38 23.32 -9.48
CA ASP A 112 -0.75 23.03 -10.87
C ASP A 112 -2.27 23.18 -11.12
N VAL A 113 -3.08 23.27 -10.06
CA VAL A 113 -4.54 23.27 -10.18
C VAL A 113 -5.05 24.67 -10.54
N THR A 114 -5.44 24.84 -11.80
CA THR A 114 -5.97 26.11 -12.33
C THR A 114 -7.49 26.13 -12.45
N GLN A 115 -8.16 24.98 -12.34
CA GLN A 115 -9.63 24.91 -12.42
C GLN A 115 -10.29 25.45 -11.15
N GLU A 116 -11.50 25.97 -11.29
CA GLU A 116 -12.34 26.28 -10.15
C GLU A 116 -12.73 24.99 -9.41
N LEU A 117 -12.64 25.03 -8.08
CA LEU A 117 -12.94 23.88 -7.22
C LEU A 117 -14.07 24.22 -6.25
N PRO A 118 -14.94 23.25 -5.94
CA PRO A 118 -15.86 23.37 -4.81
C PRO A 118 -15.13 23.77 -3.51
N PRO A 119 -15.73 24.61 -2.65
CA PRO A 119 -15.04 25.19 -1.48
C PRO A 119 -14.40 24.18 -0.54
N TYR A 120 -15.05 23.05 -0.28
CA TYR A 120 -14.54 22.02 0.62
C TYR A 120 -13.45 21.19 -0.03
N ILE A 121 -13.57 20.84 -1.31
CA ILE A 121 -12.47 20.22 -2.07
C ILE A 121 -11.24 21.16 -2.06
N ARG A 122 -11.45 22.46 -2.29
CA ARG A 122 -10.39 23.46 -2.22
C ARG A 122 -9.76 23.51 -0.83
N HIS A 123 -10.56 23.48 0.24
CA HIS A 123 -10.04 23.46 1.60
C HIS A 123 -9.08 22.29 1.83
N CYS A 124 -9.45 21.10 1.39
CA CYS A 124 -8.68 19.87 1.61
C CYS A 124 -7.45 19.75 0.67
N LEU A 125 -7.52 20.31 -0.54
CA LEU A 125 -6.36 20.45 -1.43
C LEU A 125 -5.26 21.34 -0.82
N TYR A 126 -5.68 22.43 -0.16
CA TYR A 126 -4.79 23.45 0.41
C TYR A 126 -4.57 23.29 1.91
N SER A 127 -4.94 22.16 2.51
CA SER A 127 -4.64 21.87 3.92
C SER A 127 -3.14 21.67 4.14
N ASP A 128 -2.75 21.57 5.42
CA ASP A 128 -1.38 21.24 5.84
C ASP A 128 -1.16 19.72 5.97
N ALA A 129 -2.08 18.89 5.45
CA ALA A 129 -1.88 17.45 5.41
C ALA A 129 -0.71 17.10 4.46
N ASN A 130 0.05 16.07 4.82
CA ASN A 130 1.28 15.73 4.11
C ASN A 130 1.18 14.48 3.24
N ASP A 131 -0.02 13.92 3.12
CA ASP A 131 -0.28 12.59 2.59
C ASP A 131 -0.03 12.48 1.09
N ALA A 132 0.69 11.44 0.68
CA ALA A 132 0.78 10.95 -0.70
C ALA A 132 0.75 9.40 -0.70
N THR A 133 -0.28 8.85 -0.06
CA THR A 133 -0.30 7.46 0.42
C THR A 133 -0.58 6.42 -0.66
N GLU A 134 -1.34 6.78 -1.67
CA GLU A 134 -1.63 5.93 -2.82
C GLU A 134 -1.44 6.71 -4.11
N VAL A 135 -0.88 6.04 -5.12
CA VAL A 135 -0.76 6.53 -6.48
C VAL A 135 -0.91 5.35 -7.45
N LYS A 136 -1.79 5.48 -8.45
CA LYS A 136 -2.03 4.42 -9.43
C LYS A 136 -2.19 4.98 -10.83
N TRP A 137 -1.62 4.27 -11.79
CA TRP A 137 -1.95 4.39 -13.20
C TRP A 137 -3.38 3.87 -13.41
N ILE A 138 -4.22 4.63 -14.11
CA ILE A 138 -5.60 4.25 -14.45
C ILE A 138 -5.95 4.72 -15.86
N LYS A 139 -7.07 4.21 -16.41
CA LYS A 139 -7.61 4.63 -17.72
C LYS A 139 -6.56 4.65 -18.84
N ASN A 140 -5.81 3.56 -19.00
CA ASN A 140 -4.77 3.44 -20.03
C ASN A 140 -3.69 4.53 -19.96
N GLY A 141 -3.39 5.04 -18.77
CA GLY A 141 -2.37 6.05 -18.53
C GLY A 141 -2.81 7.47 -18.81
N THR A 142 -4.08 7.66 -19.18
CA THR A 142 -4.67 8.99 -19.37
C THR A 142 -5.13 9.63 -18.07
N ALA A 143 -5.07 8.90 -16.95
CA ALA A 143 -5.37 9.42 -15.63
C ALA A 143 -4.56 8.74 -14.52
N ILE A 144 -4.50 9.41 -13.37
CA ILE A 144 -3.85 8.98 -12.14
C ILE A 144 -4.88 9.01 -11.02
N ALA A 145 -5.00 7.91 -10.28
CA ALA A 145 -5.75 7.85 -9.02
C ALA A 145 -4.77 8.07 -7.86
N ALA A 146 -5.13 8.91 -6.88
CA ALA A 146 -4.25 9.20 -5.75
C ALA A 146 -4.99 9.51 -4.45
N ILE A 147 -4.29 9.26 -3.35
CA ILE A 147 -4.55 9.91 -2.06
C ILE A 147 -3.49 10.98 -1.87
N TYR A 148 -3.92 12.23 -1.87
CA TYR A 148 -3.06 13.40 -1.85
C TYR A 148 -3.62 14.43 -0.86
N SER A 149 -2.81 14.89 0.09
CA SER A 149 -3.28 15.77 1.17
C SER A 149 -4.53 15.15 1.83
N ASP A 150 -5.52 15.96 2.19
CA ASP A 150 -6.82 15.52 2.67
C ASP A 150 -7.80 15.14 1.55
N LEU A 151 -7.33 14.69 0.39
CA LEU A 151 -8.18 14.28 -0.73
C LEU A 151 -7.94 12.84 -1.16
N VAL A 152 -9.03 12.20 -1.60
CA VAL A 152 -9.00 11.09 -2.55
C VAL A 152 -9.39 11.68 -3.89
N LEU A 153 -8.57 11.49 -4.93
CA LEU A 153 -8.78 12.18 -6.20
C LEU A 153 -8.33 11.36 -7.43
N MET A 154 -8.87 11.75 -8.59
CA MET A 154 -8.39 11.34 -9.90
C MET A 154 -7.99 12.57 -10.70
N ILE A 155 -6.87 12.45 -11.42
CA ILE A 155 -6.23 13.53 -12.17
C ILE A 155 -6.06 13.08 -13.62
N ASN A 156 -6.36 13.94 -14.57
CA ASN A 156 -5.96 13.72 -15.96
C ASN A 156 -4.43 13.72 -16.10
N HIS A 157 -3.91 12.72 -16.80
CA HIS A 157 -2.54 12.62 -17.25
C HIS A 157 -2.57 12.62 -18.78
N THR A 158 -2.57 13.81 -19.36
CA THR A 158 -2.59 14.00 -20.82
C THR A 158 -1.51 15.01 -21.20
N PRO A 159 -0.21 14.68 -21.00
CA PRO A 159 0.88 15.64 -21.19
C PRO A 159 0.94 16.23 -22.62
N ASP A 160 0.45 15.50 -23.62
CA ASP A 160 0.34 15.97 -25.01
C ASP A 160 -0.84 16.94 -25.25
N ASN A 161 -1.73 17.11 -24.27
CA ASN A 161 -2.83 18.07 -24.29
C ASN A 161 -2.86 18.93 -23.01
N PRO A 162 -2.10 20.05 -22.99
CA PRO A 162 -1.97 20.92 -21.81
C PRO A 162 -3.29 21.54 -21.33
N GLU A 163 -4.33 21.61 -22.15
CA GLU A 163 -5.64 22.16 -21.74
C GLU A 163 -6.39 21.24 -20.78
N THR A 164 -6.16 19.93 -20.90
CA THR A 164 -6.84 18.92 -20.07
C THR A 164 -5.90 18.24 -19.08
N ASP A 165 -4.59 18.38 -19.25
CA ASP A 165 -3.59 17.80 -18.36
C ASP A 165 -3.75 18.37 -16.94
N LYS A 166 -3.46 17.55 -15.93
CA LYS A 166 -3.45 17.94 -14.51
C LYS A 166 -4.81 18.36 -13.92
N LEU A 167 -5.89 18.30 -14.70
CA LEU A 167 -7.23 18.58 -14.19
C LEU A 167 -7.69 17.48 -13.22
N ILE A 168 -8.31 17.89 -12.12
CA ILE A 168 -8.99 17.00 -11.19
C ILE A 168 -10.35 16.64 -11.81
N THR A 169 -10.57 15.35 -12.05
CA THR A 169 -11.83 14.83 -12.64
C THR A 169 -12.76 14.19 -11.62
N PHE A 170 -12.22 13.75 -10.49
CA PHE A 170 -12.97 13.28 -9.33
C PHE A 170 -12.21 13.68 -8.07
N ALA A 171 -12.93 14.11 -7.03
CA ALA A 171 -12.35 14.31 -5.71
C ALA A 171 -13.39 14.16 -4.62
N VAL A 172 -12.95 13.66 -3.47
CA VAL A 172 -13.70 13.71 -2.21
C VAL A 172 -12.75 14.11 -1.09
N CYS A 173 -13.21 15.01 -0.22
CA CYS A 173 -12.44 15.38 0.97
C CYS A 173 -12.48 14.27 2.01
N ARG A 174 -11.30 13.92 2.54
CA ARG A 174 -11.07 12.91 3.56
C ARG A 174 -11.43 13.39 4.96
N GLN A 175 -11.55 14.69 5.22
CA GLN A 175 -11.86 15.23 6.56
C GLN A 175 -13.31 14.99 7.01
N ASN A 176 -13.81 13.77 6.86
CA ASN A 176 -15.12 13.32 7.29
C ASN A 176 -14.97 12.07 8.19
N GLU A 177 -16.08 11.65 8.81
CA GLU A 177 -16.06 10.58 9.81
C GLU A 177 -15.65 9.20 9.28
N PHE A 178 -15.69 8.98 7.95
CA PHE A 178 -15.35 7.71 7.32
C PHE A 178 -13.95 7.75 6.67
N LEU A 179 -13.66 8.77 5.86
CA LEU A 179 -12.47 8.81 5.01
C LEU A 179 -11.24 9.46 5.66
N TRP A 180 -11.30 9.89 6.91
CA TRP A 180 -10.18 10.59 7.57
C TRP A 180 -8.89 9.77 7.55
N ASN A 181 -9.01 8.44 7.50
CA ASN A 181 -7.90 7.51 7.36
C ASN A 181 -7.96 6.70 6.04
N ALA A 182 -8.49 7.26 4.96
CA ALA A 182 -8.44 6.63 3.64
C ALA A 182 -7.00 6.36 3.21
N HIS A 183 -6.74 5.20 2.63
CA HIS A 183 -5.36 4.71 2.41
C HIS A 183 -5.12 4.05 1.04
N THR A 184 -6.16 3.59 0.37
CA THR A 184 -6.10 3.03 -0.99
C THR A 184 -7.38 3.36 -1.73
N LEU A 185 -7.31 3.38 -3.07
CA LEU A 185 -8.46 3.47 -3.96
C LEU A 185 -8.27 2.54 -5.17
N GLU A 186 -9.37 2.08 -5.75
CA GLU A 186 -9.37 1.26 -6.96
C GLU A 186 -10.57 1.62 -7.86
N PRO A 187 -10.35 1.88 -9.16
CA PRO A 187 -11.45 2.01 -10.12
C PRO A 187 -12.25 0.70 -10.24
N LEU A 188 -13.54 0.84 -10.48
CA LEU A 188 -14.49 -0.25 -10.70
C LEU A 188 -15.26 -0.02 -12.01
N PRO A 189 -15.90 -1.06 -12.58
CA PRO A 189 -16.74 -0.91 -13.76
C PRO A 189 -17.87 0.12 -13.57
N GLY A 190 -18.21 0.81 -14.67
CA GLY A 190 -19.30 1.78 -14.71
C GLY A 190 -18.96 3.12 -14.04
N ASP A 191 -17.76 3.63 -14.29
CA ASP A 191 -17.27 4.92 -13.76
C ASP A 191 -17.31 5.00 -12.23
N ARG A 192 -17.06 3.89 -11.54
CA ARG A 192 -17.07 3.82 -10.07
C ARG A 192 -15.66 3.80 -9.50
N VAL A 193 -15.54 4.22 -8.25
CA VAL A 193 -14.29 4.09 -7.49
C VAL A 193 -14.58 3.60 -6.09
N ALA A 194 -13.86 2.56 -5.67
CA ALA A 194 -13.80 2.11 -4.30
C ALA A 194 -12.68 2.85 -3.55
N VAL A 195 -12.96 3.26 -2.31
CA VAL A 195 -12.02 3.92 -1.41
C VAL A 195 -11.97 3.15 -0.10
N GLY A 196 -10.81 2.58 0.21
CA GLY A 196 -10.57 1.79 1.42
C GLY A 196 -9.99 2.63 2.54
N THR A 197 -10.46 2.41 3.78
CA THR A 197 -10.01 3.11 4.98
C THR A 197 -9.15 2.21 5.87
N THR A 198 -8.19 2.81 6.57
CA THR A 198 -7.36 2.10 7.56
C THR A 198 -7.89 2.23 8.99
N GLY A 199 -9.16 2.55 9.15
CA GLY A 199 -9.78 2.60 10.46
C GLY A 199 -9.95 1.21 11.08
N SER A 200 -10.09 1.17 12.41
CA SER A 200 -10.21 -0.06 13.22
C SER A 200 -11.61 -0.28 13.78
N ASN A 201 -12.57 0.60 13.49
CA ASN A 201 -13.94 0.48 13.94
C ASN A 201 -14.72 -0.54 13.09
N ALA A 202 -15.81 -1.07 13.64
CA ALA A 202 -16.67 -2.03 12.94
C ALA A 202 -17.39 -1.44 11.71
N TRP A 203 -17.47 -0.11 11.59
CA TRP A 203 -18.05 0.60 10.45
C TRP A 203 -17.00 1.12 9.46
N ASP A 204 -15.72 0.84 9.69
CA ASP A 204 -14.67 1.09 8.70
C ASP A 204 -14.73 0.01 7.58
N GLY A 205 -14.20 0.36 6.41
CA GLY A 205 -14.23 -0.51 5.24
C GLY A 205 -14.06 0.24 3.92
N ILE A 206 -14.98 0.00 2.99
CA ILE A 206 -14.91 0.51 1.61
C ILE A 206 -16.13 1.38 1.31
N LEU A 207 -15.87 2.61 0.86
CA LEU A 207 -16.89 3.48 0.28
C LEU A 207 -16.78 3.49 -1.24
N VAL A 208 -17.91 3.39 -1.92
CA VAL A 208 -17.99 3.44 -3.39
C VAL A 208 -18.64 4.74 -3.83
N TYR A 209 -18.00 5.44 -4.77
CA TYR A 209 -18.48 6.70 -5.33
C TYR A 209 -18.68 6.60 -6.85
N ASN A 210 -19.49 7.50 -7.38
CA ASN A 210 -19.50 7.79 -8.81
C ASN A 210 -18.33 8.72 -9.14
N SER A 211 -17.43 8.25 -10.00
CA SER A 211 -16.23 8.94 -10.48
C SER A 211 -16.31 9.34 -11.96
N SER A 212 -17.50 9.30 -12.56
CA SER A 212 -17.70 9.67 -13.95
C SER A 212 -17.27 11.11 -14.20
N VAL A 213 -16.50 11.31 -15.27
CA VAL A 213 -15.97 12.61 -15.68
C VAL A 213 -17.06 13.55 -16.20
N ASP A 214 -18.23 13.00 -16.52
CA ASP A 214 -19.40 13.77 -16.94
C ASP A 214 -20.11 14.44 -15.74
N ASN A 215 -19.80 14.00 -14.51
CA ASN A 215 -20.33 14.63 -13.31
C ASN A 215 -19.46 15.84 -12.90
N PRO A 216 -20.07 16.95 -12.48
CA PRO A 216 -19.32 18.06 -11.93
C PRO A 216 -18.65 17.64 -10.61
N LEU A 217 -17.50 18.25 -10.30
CA LEU A 217 -16.95 18.19 -8.96
C LEU A 217 -17.94 18.83 -7.97
N VAL A 218 -18.18 18.16 -6.86
CA VAL A 218 -19.05 18.61 -5.77
C VAL A 218 -18.37 18.33 -4.43
N ASP A 219 -18.64 19.14 -3.40
CA ASP A 219 -17.98 19.02 -2.10
C ASP A 219 -18.20 17.67 -1.41
N GLU A 220 -19.40 17.11 -1.58
CA GLU A 220 -19.83 15.87 -0.95
C GLU A 220 -20.48 14.96 -2.01
N PRO A 221 -19.67 14.23 -2.81
CA PRO A 221 -20.22 13.29 -3.77
C PRO A 221 -21.01 12.19 -3.06
N LEU A 222 -22.11 11.74 -3.68
CA LEU A 222 -22.98 10.71 -3.11
C LEU A 222 -22.20 9.40 -2.95
N ILE A 223 -22.25 8.84 -1.74
CA ILE A 223 -21.81 7.48 -1.45
C ILE A 223 -22.83 6.53 -2.08
N LEU A 224 -22.40 5.78 -3.10
CA LEU A 224 -23.23 4.77 -3.77
C LEU A 224 -23.34 3.51 -2.92
N GLN A 225 -22.29 3.16 -2.20
CA GLN A 225 -22.24 1.97 -1.36
C GLN A 225 -21.28 2.19 -0.18
N ASN A 226 -21.63 1.61 0.97
CA ASN A 226 -20.78 1.52 2.16
C ASN A 226 -20.67 0.04 2.55
N ILE A 227 -19.48 -0.53 2.45
CA ILE A 227 -19.17 -1.92 2.78
C ILE A 227 -18.31 -1.90 4.04
N THR A 228 -18.74 -2.64 5.05
CA THR A 228 -18.08 -2.68 6.36
C THR A 228 -17.61 -4.09 6.67
N GLY A 229 -16.65 -4.25 7.59
CA GLY A 229 -16.27 -5.57 8.10
C GLY A 229 -14.78 -5.82 8.00
N LEU A 230 -14.20 -5.67 6.81
CA LEU A 230 -12.75 -5.63 6.64
C LEU A 230 -12.21 -4.28 7.12
N ARG A 231 -11.31 -4.31 8.08
CA ARG A 231 -10.72 -3.11 8.70
C ARG A 231 -9.29 -2.92 8.22
N ALA A 232 -8.70 -1.77 8.56
CA ALA A 232 -7.29 -1.49 8.26
C ALA A 232 -6.92 -1.78 6.78
N ILE A 233 -7.74 -1.36 5.81
CA ILE A 233 -7.55 -1.70 4.39
C ILE A 233 -6.42 -0.85 3.81
N HIS A 234 -5.35 -1.49 3.35
CA HIS A 234 -4.17 -0.82 2.78
C HIS A 234 -3.93 -1.15 1.30
N GLY A 235 -4.52 -2.22 0.77
CA GLY A 235 -4.37 -2.61 -0.64
C GLY A 235 -5.71 -2.98 -1.24
N MET A 236 -5.95 -2.57 -2.49
CA MET A 236 -7.10 -3.02 -3.28
C MET A 236 -6.68 -3.20 -4.73
N ILE A 237 -7.25 -4.20 -5.40
CA ILE A 237 -7.03 -4.47 -6.82
C ILE A 237 -8.33 -4.99 -7.45
N TRP A 238 -8.67 -4.44 -8.62
CA TRP A 238 -9.76 -4.97 -9.42
C TRP A 238 -9.30 -6.17 -10.23
N ASP A 239 -10.10 -7.22 -10.24
CA ASP A 239 -9.91 -8.42 -11.01
C ASP A 239 -11.03 -8.58 -12.03
N GLU A 240 -10.75 -8.14 -13.26
CA GLU A 240 -11.69 -8.18 -14.37
C GLU A 240 -12.07 -9.61 -14.78
N GLN A 241 -11.19 -10.59 -14.58
CA GLN A 241 -11.48 -11.98 -14.97
C GLN A 241 -12.56 -12.60 -14.07
N GLU A 242 -12.51 -12.31 -12.77
CA GLU A 242 -13.49 -12.82 -11.79
C GLU A 242 -14.61 -11.82 -11.51
N GLN A 243 -14.54 -10.61 -12.08
CA GLN A 243 -15.41 -9.48 -11.76
C GLN A 243 -15.45 -9.26 -10.25
N MET A 244 -14.28 -9.09 -9.64
CA MET A 244 -14.13 -9.05 -8.18
C MET A 244 -13.20 -7.93 -7.75
N LEU A 245 -13.59 -7.19 -6.72
CA LEU A 245 -12.67 -6.31 -6.00
C LEU A 245 -11.98 -7.12 -4.90
N TRP A 246 -10.66 -7.22 -4.93
CA TRP A 246 -9.88 -7.80 -3.84
C TRP A 246 -9.33 -6.70 -2.95
N ALA A 247 -9.46 -6.86 -1.64
CA ALA A 247 -8.92 -5.95 -0.64
C ALA A 247 -8.03 -6.68 0.36
N ALA A 248 -6.99 -6.00 0.85
CA ALA A 248 -6.09 -6.50 1.89
C ALA A 248 -6.16 -5.60 3.12
N GLY A 249 -6.48 -6.19 4.27
CA GLY A 249 -6.67 -5.53 5.55
C GLY A 249 -6.65 -6.52 6.72
N THR A 250 -7.40 -6.23 7.78
CA THR A 250 -7.53 -7.10 8.95
C THR A 250 -8.98 -7.48 9.22
N ASP A 251 -9.20 -8.71 9.67
CA ASP A 251 -10.53 -9.26 10.00
C ASP A 251 -11.10 -8.75 11.34
N ALA A 252 -10.28 -8.07 12.14
CA ALA A 252 -10.64 -7.42 13.40
C ALA A 252 -9.91 -6.09 13.55
N ALA A 253 -10.14 -5.36 14.64
CA ALA A 253 -9.48 -4.09 14.93
C ALA A 253 -7.95 -4.21 14.98
N ALA A 254 -7.26 -3.59 14.02
CA ALA A 254 -5.80 -3.60 13.97
C ALA A 254 -5.16 -2.89 15.17
N ASP A 255 -5.84 -1.92 15.78
CA ASP A 255 -5.34 -1.20 16.96
C ASP A 255 -5.49 -1.95 18.29
N GLY A 256 -5.98 -3.20 18.26
CA GLY A 256 -6.15 -4.04 19.44
C GLY A 256 -7.35 -3.69 20.33
N SER A 257 -8.28 -2.84 19.84
CA SER A 257 -9.51 -2.48 20.58
C SER A 257 -10.53 -3.63 20.68
N ASP A 258 -10.48 -4.60 19.76
CA ASP A 258 -11.25 -5.83 19.85
C ASP A 258 -10.62 -6.82 20.86
N PRO A 259 -11.42 -7.64 21.57
CA PRO A 259 -10.91 -8.62 22.54
C PRO A 259 -10.33 -9.90 21.88
N ILE A 260 -10.02 -9.86 20.59
CA ILE A 260 -9.49 -10.96 19.80
C ILE A 260 -8.30 -10.48 18.95
N PRO A 261 -7.37 -11.38 18.56
CA PRO A 261 -6.33 -11.04 17.60
C PRO A 261 -6.90 -10.64 16.25
N ALA A 262 -6.25 -9.68 15.58
CA ALA A 262 -6.52 -9.33 14.20
C ALA A 262 -5.52 -10.02 13.27
N TYR A 263 -6.04 -10.73 12.27
CA TYR A 263 -5.28 -11.47 11.27
C TYR A 263 -5.20 -10.65 9.98
N GLY A 264 -4.01 -10.64 9.37
CA GLY A 264 -3.88 -10.16 8.00
C GLY A 264 -4.76 -11.00 7.06
N THR A 265 -5.58 -10.32 6.28
CA THR A 265 -6.69 -10.93 5.54
C THR A 265 -6.77 -10.35 4.14
N ILE A 266 -7.02 -11.21 3.16
CA ILE A 266 -7.47 -10.84 1.81
C ILE A 266 -8.96 -11.17 1.71
N GLN A 267 -9.77 -10.22 1.28
CA GLN A 267 -11.21 -10.43 1.04
C GLN A 267 -11.58 -10.04 -0.38
N GLY A 268 -12.34 -10.91 -1.05
CA GLY A 268 -12.93 -10.67 -2.35
C GLY A 268 -14.38 -10.21 -2.25
N TYR A 269 -14.75 -9.19 -3.02
CA TYR A 269 -16.11 -8.67 -3.15
C TYR A 269 -16.59 -8.85 -4.59
N PRO A 270 -17.42 -9.86 -4.89
CA PRO A 270 -17.98 -10.06 -6.21
C PRO A 270 -18.74 -8.83 -6.70
N TYR A 271 -18.64 -8.50 -7.98
CA TYR A 271 -19.36 -7.37 -8.56
C TYR A 271 -20.64 -7.82 -9.23
N ASN A 272 -21.76 -7.21 -8.83
CA ASN A 272 -23.04 -7.42 -9.47
C ASN A 272 -23.22 -6.46 -10.64
N ALA A 273 -22.98 -6.93 -11.86
CA ALA A 273 -23.10 -6.12 -13.07
C ALA A 273 -24.52 -5.55 -13.34
N THR A 274 -25.56 -6.07 -12.68
CA THR A 274 -26.93 -5.56 -12.85
C THR A 274 -27.18 -4.31 -12.00
N THR A 275 -26.67 -4.29 -10.76
CA THR A 275 -26.84 -3.17 -9.82
C THR A 275 -25.65 -2.21 -9.82
N GLY A 276 -24.49 -2.69 -10.25
CA GLY A 276 -23.20 -2.02 -10.13
C GLY A 276 -22.66 -1.99 -8.70
N GLU A 277 -23.15 -2.86 -7.82
CA GLU A 277 -22.76 -2.96 -6.42
C GLU A 277 -21.81 -4.13 -6.20
N LEU A 278 -20.97 -4.02 -5.18
CA LEU A 278 -20.13 -5.11 -4.70
C LEU A 278 -20.93 -5.95 -3.67
N GLU A 279 -20.78 -7.26 -3.70
CA GLU A 279 -21.45 -8.15 -2.76
C GLU A 279 -20.62 -8.26 -1.46
N ASP A 280 -21.21 -7.87 -0.34
CA ASP A 280 -20.61 -7.99 0.99
C ASP A 280 -20.79 -9.42 1.50
N THR A 281 -19.71 -10.21 1.39
CA THR A 281 -19.71 -11.65 1.70
C THR A 281 -18.39 -12.10 2.31
N ASP A 282 -18.47 -13.06 3.23
CA ASP A 282 -17.32 -13.73 3.83
C ASP A 282 -16.87 -14.97 3.03
N GLU A 283 -17.57 -15.32 1.94
CA GLU A 283 -17.25 -16.50 1.11
C GLU A 283 -15.82 -16.46 0.55
N PHE A 284 -15.33 -15.26 0.23
CA PHE A 284 -14.01 -15.03 -0.34
C PHE A 284 -13.07 -14.35 0.65
N MET A 285 -13.16 -14.68 1.95
CA MET A 285 -12.28 -14.18 2.99
C MET A 285 -11.19 -15.20 3.34
N TYR A 286 -9.93 -14.81 3.18
CA TYR A 286 -8.76 -15.66 3.41
C TYR A 286 -7.79 -15.00 4.38
N ARG A 287 -7.59 -15.64 5.53
CA ARG A 287 -6.74 -15.15 6.62
C ARG A 287 -5.37 -15.79 6.56
N LEU A 288 -4.34 -15.04 6.92
CA LEU A 288 -3.05 -15.62 7.26
C LEU A 288 -3.21 -16.59 8.44
N PRO A 289 -2.38 -17.63 8.54
CA PRO A 289 -2.53 -18.66 9.56
C PRO A 289 -2.25 -18.15 10.98
N GLU A 290 -1.52 -17.04 11.11
CA GLU A 290 -1.08 -16.50 12.40
C GLU A 290 -1.28 -14.98 12.48
N ALA A 291 -1.76 -14.52 13.63
CA ALA A 291 -1.84 -13.11 13.99
C ALA A 291 -0.63 -12.74 14.85
N TRP A 292 0.08 -11.68 14.46
CA TRP A 292 1.27 -11.20 15.14
C TRP A 292 1.05 -9.80 15.71
N ASP A 293 1.49 -9.54 16.93
CA ASP A 293 1.58 -8.17 17.43
C ASP A 293 2.75 -7.42 16.79
N GLN A 294 2.60 -6.09 16.70
CA GLN A 294 3.66 -5.19 16.26
C GLN A 294 4.66 -4.85 17.39
N GLU A 295 4.47 -5.34 18.62
CA GLU A 295 5.36 -5.01 19.76
C GLU A 295 6.78 -5.52 19.53
N THR A 296 6.94 -6.60 18.75
CA THR A 296 8.27 -7.12 18.42
C THR A 296 9.15 -6.04 17.78
N GLU A 297 8.63 -5.27 16.84
CA GLU A 297 9.41 -4.22 16.15
C GLU A 297 9.30 -2.86 16.87
N TRP A 298 8.10 -2.48 17.28
CA TRP A 298 7.78 -1.15 17.81
C TRP A 298 8.01 -1.01 19.32
N GLY A 299 8.15 -2.14 20.02
CA GLY A 299 8.44 -2.22 21.44
C GLY A 299 7.20 -2.52 22.31
N PRO A 300 7.42 -2.84 23.60
CA PRO A 300 6.35 -3.24 24.51
C PRO A 300 5.25 -2.19 24.65
N GLY A 301 4.00 -2.64 24.67
CA GLY A 301 2.82 -1.78 24.84
C GLY A 301 2.35 -1.08 23.56
N TYR A 302 2.93 -1.41 22.40
CA TYR A 302 2.40 -0.97 21.12
C TYR A 302 1.18 -1.83 20.75
N PRO A 303 -0.03 -1.26 20.70
CA PRO A 303 -1.26 -2.06 20.75
C PRO A 303 -1.66 -2.67 19.40
N TRP A 304 -0.90 -2.42 18.34
CA TRP A 304 -1.26 -2.81 16.98
C TRP A 304 -0.94 -4.28 16.66
N TRP A 305 -1.80 -4.88 15.86
CA TRP A 305 -1.59 -6.13 15.15
C TRP A 305 -0.91 -5.88 13.80
N CYS A 306 -0.15 -6.86 13.35
CA CYS A 306 0.47 -6.85 12.03
C CYS A 306 -0.61 -7.06 10.97
N GLY A 307 -0.71 -6.12 10.04
CA GLY A 307 -1.65 -6.14 8.93
C GLY A 307 -0.96 -6.01 7.58
N PRO A 308 -1.71 -6.24 6.49
CA PRO A 308 -1.24 -6.03 5.14
C PRO A 308 -0.95 -4.56 4.85
N HIS A 309 -0.03 -4.32 3.92
CA HIS A 309 0.28 -3.00 3.42
C HIS A 309 0.02 -2.86 1.94
N ASP A 310 0.20 -3.87 1.11
CA ASP A 310 -0.11 -3.78 -0.33
C ASP A 310 -0.62 -5.12 -0.85
N LEU A 311 -1.34 -5.07 -1.98
CA LEU A 311 -1.83 -6.24 -2.69
C LEU A 311 -1.48 -6.09 -4.17
N VAL A 312 -0.54 -6.90 -4.63
CA VAL A 312 0.15 -6.72 -5.91
C VAL A 312 -0.09 -7.94 -6.79
N PRO A 313 -0.78 -7.79 -7.94
CA PRO A 313 -0.91 -8.88 -8.91
C PRO A 313 0.42 -9.21 -9.58
N ILE A 314 0.62 -10.49 -9.88
CA ILE A 314 1.78 -10.95 -10.65
C ILE A 314 1.45 -10.90 -12.16
N PRO A 315 2.26 -10.24 -13.00
CA PRO A 315 2.00 -10.17 -14.44
C PRO A 315 1.82 -11.56 -15.07
N ASN A 316 0.75 -11.72 -15.85
CA ASN A 316 0.33 -12.93 -16.55
C ASN A 316 0.10 -14.16 -15.66
N ASP A 317 0.00 -13.99 -14.34
CA ASP A 317 -0.24 -15.08 -13.41
C ASP A 317 -1.40 -14.74 -12.46
N ARG A 318 -2.23 -15.73 -12.15
CA ARG A 318 -3.43 -15.61 -11.31
C ARG A 318 -3.06 -15.72 -9.83
N LYS A 319 -2.15 -14.84 -9.40
CA LYS A 319 -1.59 -14.81 -8.06
C LYS A 319 -1.42 -13.39 -7.58
N PHE A 320 -1.54 -13.22 -6.27
CA PHE A 320 -1.18 -12.00 -5.57
C PHE A 320 0.10 -12.19 -4.77
N LEU A 321 0.87 -11.12 -4.67
CA LEU A 321 1.83 -10.92 -3.60
C LEU A 321 1.24 -9.88 -2.64
N MET A 322 1.38 -10.13 -1.35
CA MET A 322 0.88 -9.26 -0.29
C MET A 322 2.02 -8.92 0.64
N SER A 323 2.29 -7.64 0.84
CA SER A 323 3.19 -7.21 1.92
C SER A 323 2.39 -7.01 3.20
N GLN A 324 3.05 -7.19 4.35
CA GLN A 324 2.52 -6.91 5.68
C GLN A 324 3.62 -6.33 6.57
N ASP A 325 3.24 -5.89 7.77
CA ASP A 325 4.19 -5.35 8.76
C ASP A 325 5.38 -6.27 9.02
N ARG A 326 5.25 -7.61 8.93
CA ARG A 326 6.34 -8.56 9.22
C ARG A 326 7.04 -9.18 8.00
N GLY A 327 6.56 -8.95 6.79
CA GLY A 327 7.11 -9.61 5.60
C GLY A 327 6.15 -9.70 4.42
N LEU A 328 6.29 -10.76 3.63
CA LEU A 328 5.58 -10.95 2.36
C LEU A 328 4.88 -12.32 2.33
N HIS A 329 3.80 -12.40 1.56
CA HIS A 329 3.05 -13.63 1.33
C HIS A 329 2.63 -13.73 -0.13
N ALA A 330 2.56 -14.94 -0.68
CA ALA A 330 1.94 -15.20 -1.97
C ALA A 330 0.61 -15.95 -1.82
N PHE A 331 -0.40 -15.53 -2.57
CA PHE A 331 -1.73 -16.11 -2.61
C PHE A 331 -2.06 -16.55 -4.04
N ASP A 332 -2.53 -17.79 -4.21
CA ASP A 332 -2.94 -18.33 -5.52
C ASP A 332 -4.46 -18.26 -5.67
N LEU A 333 -4.95 -17.58 -6.71
CA LEU A 333 -6.39 -17.44 -6.93
C LEU A 333 -7.06 -18.71 -7.45
N ASN A 334 -6.31 -19.65 -8.02
CA ASN A 334 -6.88 -20.91 -8.49
C ASN A 334 -7.14 -21.87 -7.32
N THR A 335 -6.22 -21.92 -6.35
CA THR A 335 -6.36 -22.80 -5.17
C THR A 335 -7.01 -22.10 -3.99
N ARG A 336 -7.00 -20.75 -3.97
CA ARG A 336 -7.48 -19.91 -2.86
C ARG A 336 -6.67 -20.10 -1.58
N GLU A 337 -5.36 -20.28 -1.71
CA GLU A 337 -4.47 -20.56 -0.59
C GLU A 337 -3.24 -19.65 -0.60
N PHE A 338 -2.81 -19.27 0.60
CA PHE A 338 -1.45 -18.76 0.81
C PHE A 338 -0.46 -19.91 0.67
N PHE A 339 0.58 -19.75 -0.15
CA PHE A 339 1.49 -20.85 -0.49
C PHE A 339 2.98 -20.54 -0.35
N LEU A 340 3.36 -19.26 -0.18
CA LEU A 340 4.73 -18.85 0.14
C LEU A 340 4.73 -17.77 1.23
N ASP A 341 5.70 -17.86 2.12
CA ASP A 341 6.09 -16.82 3.08
C ASP A 341 7.17 -15.90 2.48
N SER A 342 7.71 -14.98 3.28
CA SER A 342 8.64 -13.96 2.80
C SER A 342 9.83 -14.52 2.04
N LYS A 343 10.46 -15.56 2.59
CA LYS A 343 11.63 -16.18 1.96
C LYS A 343 11.24 -16.80 0.62
N GLY A 344 10.14 -17.55 0.61
CA GLY A 344 9.62 -18.15 -0.62
C GLY A 344 9.26 -17.10 -1.68
N VAL A 345 8.64 -15.99 -1.29
CA VAL A 345 8.29 -14.88 -2.17
C VAL A 345 9.56 -14.25 -2.76
N ILE A 346 10.55 -13.94 -1.93
CA ILE A 346 11.80 -13.31 -2.38
C ILE A 346 12.57 -14.22 -3.34
N ASP A 347 12.74 -15.49 -2.96
CA ASP A 347 13.46 -16.48 -3.77
C ASP A 347 12.78 -16.72 -5.14
N THR A 348 11.44 -16.63 -5.19
CA THR A 348 10.66 -16.92 -6.40
C THR A 348 10.47 -15.69 -7.30
N TYR A 349 10.13 -14.53 -6.71
CA TYR A 349 9.63 -13.37 -7.46
C TYR A 349 10.50 -12.13 -7.34
N MET A 350 11.30 -11.99 -6.28
CA MET A 350 12.01 -10.73 -5.99
C MET A 350 13.53 -10.93 -5.92
N ARG A 351 14.08 -11.65 -6.89
CA ARG A 351 15.54 -11.82 -7.01
C ARG A 351 16.23 -10.46 -7.05
N GLY A 352 17.20 -10.24 -6.17
CA GLY A 352 17.90 -8.95 -6.03
C GLY A 352 17.26 -7.99 -5.02
N PHE A 353 16.22 -8.42 -4.32
CA PHE A 353 15.68 -7.69 -3.17
C PHE A 353 16.76 -7.53 -2.08
N GLU A 354 16.88 -6.31 -1.57
CA GLU A 354 17.71 -6.02 -0.40
C GLU A 354 16.94 -5.10 0.55
N VAL A 355 17.11 -5.32 1.85
CA VAL A 355 16.41 -4.52 2.84
C VAL A 355 16.99 -3.10 2.92
N THR A 356 16.11 -2.12 3.16
CA THR A 356 16.50 -0.71 3.30
C THR A 356 17.36 -0.49 4.55
N THR A 357 17.07 -1.21 5.64
CA THR A 357 17.85 -1.15 6.89
C THR A 357 18.04 -2.55 7.50
N ASN A 358 19.18 -2.77 8.16
CA ASN A 358 19.55 -4.05 8.81
C ASN A 358 19.29 -4.03 10.34
N ASP A 359 18.47 -3.10 10.82
CA ASP A 359 18.24 -2.82 12.24
C ASP A 359 16.84 -3.22 12.74
N ARG A 360 16.04 -3.85 11.89
CA ARG A 360 14.69 -4.33 12.21
C ARG A 360 14.74 -5.58 13.08
N LYS A 361 14.58 -5.38 14.39
CA LYS A 361 14.67 -6.42 15.42
C LYS A 361 13.95 -6.02 16.70
N GLY A 362 13.66 -7.01 17.53
CA GLY A 362 13.25 -6.78 18.92
C GLY A 362 12.79 -8.05 19.61
N PHE A 363 12.03 -7.90 20.69
CA PHE A 363 11.60 -9.03 21.52
C PHE A 363 10.09 -9.22 21.39
N ASN A 364 9.66 -10.45 21.12
CA ASN A 364 8.24 -10.80 21.15
C ASN A 364 7.70 -10.86 22.60
N ARG A 365 6.39 -11.09 22.76
CA ARG A 365 5.75 -11.22 24.07
C ARG A 365 6.27 -12.38 24.93
N ALA A 366 6.83 -13.42 24.31
CA ALA A 366 7.47 -14.53 25.02
C ALA A 366 8.89 -14.16 25.52
N GLY A 367 9.40 -12.98 25.16
CA GLY A 367 10.75 -12.52 25.49
C GLY A 367 11.83 -13.07 24.57
N GLU A 368 11.45 -13.61 23.40
CA GLU A 368 12.39 -14.12 22.40
C GLU A 368 12.83 -12.99 21.47
N TYR A 369 14.13 -12.92 21.21
CA TYR A 369 14.70 -11.97 20.26
C TYR A 369 14.47 -12.46 18.83
N LEU A 370 13.91 -11.58 17.99
CA LEU A 370 13.61 -11.84 16.59
C LEU A 370 14.23 -10.76 15.70
N GLU A 371 14.72 -11.19 14.55
CA GLU A 371 15.16 -10.32 13.45
C GLU A 371 14.09 -10.35 12.36
N LEU A 372 13.68 -9.18 11.89
CA LEU A 372 12.58 -8.99 10.95
C LEU A 372 13.05 -8.10 9.79
N PRO A 373 14.12 -8.47 9.06
CA PRO A 373 14.74 -7.58 8.07
C PRO A 373 13.78 -7.24 6.90
N GLU A 374 12.88 -8.15 6.55
CA GLU A 374 11.92 -8.03 5.44
C GLU A 374 10.63 -7.29 5.84
N SER A 375 10.55 -6.84 7.09
CA SER A 375 9.35 -6.25 7.67
C SER A 375 9.07 -4.86 7.10
N ASP A 376 7.81 -4.46 7.19
CA ASP A 376 7.33 -3.12 6.89
C ASP A 376 7.59 -2.61 5.45
N LEU A 377 7.41 -3.51 4.49
CA LEU A 377 7.35 -3.17 3.08
C LEU A 377 6.00 -2.51 2.77
N LYS A 378 6.01 -1.18 2.59
CA LYS A 378 4.80 -0.34 2.48
C LYS A 378 4.11 -0.40 1.11
N GLY A 379 4.87 -0.68 0.06
CA GLY A 379 4.32 -0.85 -1.28
C GLY A 379 5.36 -1.39 -2.26
N PHE A 380 4.88 -2.11 -3.28
CA PHE A 380 5.71 -2.61 -4.37
C PHE A 380 4.91 -2.81 -5.64
N SER A 381 5.62 -3.04 -6.75
CA SER A 381 5.02 -3.25 -8.07
C SER A 381 5.95 -4.08 -8.94
N MET A 382 5.39 -5.07 -9.63
CA MET A 382 6.09 -6.03 -10.48
C MET A 382 5.90 -5.69 -11.96
N ALA A 383 6.98 -5.74 -12.74
CA ALA A 383 6.96 -5.67 -14.20
C ALA A 383 7.04 -7.08 -14.81
N PRO A 384 6.56 -7.28 -16.06
CA PRO A 384 6.55 -8.59 -16.71
C PRO A 384 7.95 -9.14 -17.05
N ASP A 385 8.96 -8.27 -17.11
CA ASP A 385 10.37 -8.66 -17.28
C ASP A 385 11.02 -9.18 -15.99
N GLY A 386 10.28 -9.18 -14.87
CA GLY A 386 10.78 -9.53 -13.54
C GLY A 386 11.44 -8.38 -12.80
N SER A 387 11.52 -7.18 -13.39
CA SER A 387 11.92 -5.97 -12.69
C SER A 387 10.83 -5.58 -11.68
N PHE A 388 11.23 -4.94 -10.59
CA PHE A 388 10.27 -4.47 -9.59
C PHE A 388 10.73 -3.22 -8.88
N VAL A 389 9.76 -2.44 -8.40
CA VAL A 389 9.98 -1.32 -7.50
C VAL A 389 9.38 -1.62 -6.15
N TYR A 390 10.02 -1.16 -5.08
CA TYR A 390 9.49 -1.29 -3.72
C TYR A 390 9.94 -0.16 -2.82
N VAL A 391 9.13 0.06 -1.79
CA VAL A 391 9.36 1.02 -0.71
C VAL A 391 9.23 0.26 0.60
N GLN A 392 10.33 0.18 1.33
CA GLN A 392 10.35 -0.33 2.69
C GLN A 392 10.58 0.85 3.63
N SER A 393 9.81 0.92 4.71
CA SER A 393 9.99 1.98 5.69
C SER A 393 11.35 1.89 6.38
N LEU A 394 11.78 2.98 7.00
CA LEU A 394 12.91 2.95 7.93
C LEU A 394 12.46 2.39 9.29
N TRP A 395 13.36 1.77 10.05
CA TRP A 395 13.01 1.17 11.33
C TRP A 395 12.32 2.17 12.27
N ARG A 396 11.12 1.81 12.73
CA ARG A 396 10.23 2.64 13.59
C ARG A 396 9.83 3.98 12.98
N LEU A 397 9.90 4.10 11.66
CA LEU A 397 9.30 5.17 10.88
C LEU A 397 8.22 4.59 9.99
N LEU A 398 7.24 5.41 9.62
CA LEU A 398 6.07 4.94 8.87
C LEU A 398 6.31 4.86 7.35
N ARG A 399 7.42 5.42 6.87
CA ARG A 399 7.67 5.67 5.44
C ARG A 399 9.14 5.39 5.12
N GLY A 400 9.41 5.13 3.84
CA GLY A 400 10.76 5.00 3.29
C GLY A 400 11.36 6.36 2.96
N ASN A 401 12.66 6.40 2.65
CA ASN A 401 13.38 7.61 2.22
C ASN A 401 13.94 7.54 0.79
N HIS A 402 13.49 6.54 0.01
CA HIS A 402 13.78 6.34 -1.40
C HIS A 402 12.88 5.25 -1.97
N THR A 403 12.88 5.14 -3.30
CA THR A 403 12.36 3.99 -4.03
C THR A 403 13.53 3.06 -4.33
N ASN A 404 13.37 1.76 -4.04
CA ASN A 404 14.28 0.75 -4.55
C ASN A 404 13.73 0.23 -5.88
N LEU A 405 14.57 0.19 -6.90
CA LEU A 405 14.28 -0.39 -8.21
C LEU A 405 15.26 -1.54 -8.43
N VAL A 406 14.75 -2.70 -8.82
CA VAL A 406 15.55 -3.89 -9.13
C VAL A 406 15.30 -4.26 -10.58
N VAL A 407 16.38 -4.32 -11.36
CA VAL A 407 16.38 -4.71 -12.78
C VAL A 407 17.44 -5.78 -12.96
N ASP A 408 17.10 -6.89 -13.61
CA ASP A 408 18.00 -8.04 -13.81
C ASP A 408 18.66 -8.54 -12.51
N GLY A 409 17.94 -8.43 -11.38
CA GLY A 409 18.42 -8.80 -10.05
C GLY A 409 19.45 -7.85 -9.43
N VAL A 410 19.64 -6.66 -10.02
CA VAL A 410 20.52 -5.61 -9.49
C VAL A 410 19.67 -4.48 -8.92
N ARG A 411 19.86 -4.19 -7.63
CA ARG A 411 19.18 -3.09 -6.94
C ARG A 411 19.85 -1.75 -7.23
N GLN A 412 19.03 -0.74 -7.45
CA GLN A 412 19.39 0.67 -7.47
C GLN A 412 18.42 1.49 -6.61
N GLN A 413 18.93 2.57 -6.02
CA GLN A 413 18.13 3.51 -5.26
C GLN A 413 17.86 4.76 -6.10
N ILE A 414 16.60 5.15 -6.18
CA ILE A 414 16.15 6.38 -6.86
C ILE A 414 15.28 7.19 -5.89
N ASN A 415 15.06 8.47 -6.19
CA ASN A 415 14.31 9.37 -5.29
C ASN A 415 14.95 9.47 -3.88
N LEU A 416 16.28 9.49 -3.80
CA LEU A 416 17.01 9.57 -2.52
C LEU A 416 16.63 10.81 -1.73
N GLY A 417 16.20 10.62 -0.49
CA GLY A 417 15.83 11.67 0.45
C GLY A 417 14.33 12.02 0.45
N ASP A 418 13.57 11.52 -0.51
CA ASP A 418 12.11 11.71 -0.54
C ASP A 418 11.42 10.79 0.46
N GLU A 419 10.48 11.33 1.23
CA GLU A 419 9.64 10.53 2.13
C GLU A 419 8.51 9.86 1.34
N ILE A 420 8.53 8.53 1.22
CA ILE A 420 7.68 7.79 0.28
C ILE A 420 6.94 6.65 0.99
N TYR A 421 5.69 6.42 0.60
CA TYR A 421 4.93 5.23 0.98
C TYR A 421 4.69 4.28 -0.21
N ARG A 422 4.40 4.82 -1.41
CA ARG A 422 4.24 4.04 -2.64
C ARG A 422 4.99 4.61 -3.84
N SER A 423 5.62 3.68 -4.55
CA SER A 423 6.04 3.82 -5.93
C SER A 423 5.53 2.61 -6.72
N ARG A 424 5.03 2.84 -7.92
CA ARG A 424 4.52 1.78 -8.81
C ARG A 424 4.99 2.02 -10.22
N TRP A 425 5.06 0.95 -11.01
CA TRP A 425 5.18 1.12 -12.45
C TRP A 425 3.98 1.90 -12.99
N PHE A 426 4.24 2.84 -13.89
CA PHE A 426 3.22 3.64 -14.54
C PHE A 426 2.76 2.96 -15.84
N ALA A 427 2.18 1.76 -15.68
CA ALA A 427 1.78 0.89 -16.77
C ALA A 427 0.58 0.02 -16.39
N ASP A 428 -0.10 -0.54 -17.40
CA ASP A 428 -1.05 -1.62 -17.17
C ASP A 428 -0.33 -2.89 -16.74
N ILE A 429 -1.00 -3.80 -16.04
CA ILE A 429 -0.41 -5.05 -15.57
C ILE A 429 -0.87 -6.19 -16.48
N PRO A 430 0.02 -6.80 -17.31
CA PRO A 430 -0.32 -7.88 -18.21
C PRO A 430 -1.09 -9.00 -17.52
N GLY A 431 -2.16 -9.48 -18.13
CA GLY A 431 -3.04 -10.51 -17.55
C GLY A 431 -4.02 -9.99 -16.47
N TRP A 432 -3.97 -8.70 -16.14
CA TRP A 432 -4.82 -8.04 -15.14
C TRP A 432 -5.46 -6.76 -15.71
N PRO A 433 -6.33 -6.88 -16.72
CA PRO A 433 -6.91 -5.71 -17.37
C PRO A 433 -7.71 -4.89 -16.37
N LYS A 434 -7.61 -3.56 -16.52
CA LYS A 434 -8.43 -2.60 -15.78
C LYS A 434 -9.89 -2.63 -16.25
N PRO A 435 -10.85 -2.22 -15.40
CA PRO A 435 -12.25 -2.21 -15.78
C PRO A 435 -12.43 -1.34 -17.03
N ALA A 436 -13.23 -1.81 -17.98
CA ALA A 436 -13.60 -1.01 -19.13
C ALA A 436 -14.32 0.27 -18.65
N ALA A 437 -13.92 1.42 -19.21
CA ALA A 437 -14.55 2.70 -18.93
C ALA A 437 -16.01 2.73 -19.42
#